data_AF-A0A524FW74-F1
#
_entry.id   AF-A0A524FW74-F1
#
_cell.length_a   1.000
_cell.length_b   1.000
_cell.length_c   1.000
_cell.angle_alpha   90.00
_cell.angle_beta   90.00
_cell.angle_gamma   90.00
#
_symmetry.space_group_name_H-M   'P 1'
#
loop_
_entity.id
_entity.type
_entity.pdbx_description
1 polymer ?
#
loop_
_entity_poly.entity_id
_entity_poly.type
_entity_poly.pdbx_seq_one_letter_code
_entity_poly.pdbx_strand_id
1 'polypeptide(L)'
;MNSERSPMMNGGSSSWGRAGGSINNATSLTFMEIRFRSLGKALDELRTKRVRLEEELRNGHVQQTEYASTLLKLIVETNSVTKEREDVGEKVKAIRANKLR
;
A
#
# COMPACT_ATOMS: atom_id res chain seq x y z
N MET A 1 54.77 6.80 36.78
CA MET A 1 54.86 5.44 36.21
C MET A 1 53.46 5.03 35.79
N ASN A 2 53.30 4.73 34.49
CA ASN A 2 52.29 3.92 33.80
C ASN A 2 50.83 4.02 34.28
N SER A 3 49.95 4.70 33.53
CA SER A 3 49.20 4.22 32.35
C SER A 3 47.91 3.52 32.75
N GLU A 4 46.76 4.14 32.49
CA GLU A 4 45.56 3.41 32.05
C GLU A 4 44.48 4.32 31.44
N ARG A 5 44.29 4.12 30.12
CA ARG A 5 43.06 4.23 29.31
C ARG A 5 42.18 5.49 29.40
N SER A 6 42.28 6.31 28.36
CA SER A 6 41.12 6.99 27.77
C SER A 6 40.99 6.55 26.31
N PRO A 7 39.82 6.09 25.83
CA PRO A 7 39.65 5.67 24.45
C PRO A 7 39.59 6.91 23.54
N MET A 8 40.35 6.86 22.45
CA MET A 8 40.27 7.81 21.35
C MET A 8 38.83 7.85 20.81
N MET A 9 38.22 9.04 20.82
CA MET A 9 37.07 9.34 19.99
C MET A 9 37.53 9.37 18.53
N ASN A 10 37.25 8.32 17.75
CA ASN A 10 37.15 8.45 16.30
C ASN A 10 36.37 7.29 15.67
N GLY A 11 35.48 7.62 14.73
CA GLY A 11 34.55 6.71 14.05
C GLY A 11 33.12 7.07 14.47
N GLY A 12 32.40 7.93 13.77
CA GLY A 12 32.24 7.90 12.31
C GLY A 12 30.77 7.62 12.03
N SER A 13 29.99 8.70 11.95
CA SER A 13 28.69 8.80 11.27
C SER A 13 27.74 7.60 11.38
N SER A 14 27.02 7.50 12.50
CA SER A 14 25.68 6.88 12.46
C SER A 14 24.75 7.79 11.65
N SER A 15 24.69 7.54 10.35
CA SER A 15 23.80 8.18 9.38
C SER A 15 22.33 7.76 9.57
N TRP A 16 21.80 7.95 10.77
CA TRP A 16 20.36 7.88 11.06
C TRP A 16 19.70 9.27 11.08
N GLY A 17 20.46 10.32 10.77
CA GLY A 17 20.06 11.72 10.87
C GLY A 17 19.67 12.43 9.57
N ARG A 18 19.28 11.71 8.49
CA ARG A 18 18.81 12.34 7.24
C ARG A 18 17.51 11.76 6.67
N ALA A 19 16.58 11.37 7.51
CA ALA A 19 15.18 11.15 7.12
C ALA A 19 14.33 12.43 7.26
N GLY A 20 14.94 13.62 7.10
CA GLY A 20 14.32 14.93 7.28
C GLY A 20 14.22 15.74 5.98
N GLY A 21 13.99 15.08 4.84
CA GLY A 21 13.93 15.73 3.53
C GLY A 21 12.64 15.43 2.78
N SER A 22 11.72 16.40 2.78
CA SER A 22 10.51 16.50 1.94
C SER A 22 9.26 15.77 2.44
N ILE A 23 8.47 16.50 3.23
CA ILE A 23 7.11 16.17 3.68
C ILE A 23 6.08 16.45 2.55
N ASN A 24 6.49 16.46 1.28
CA ASN A 24 5.61 16.58 0.10
C ASN A 24 5.57 15.28 -0.72
N ASN A 25 5.50 14.13 -0.04
CA ASN A 25 5.65 12.80 -0.63
C ASN A 25 4.42 12.31 -1.43
N ALA A 26 3.31 13.06 -1.44
CA ALA A 26 2.10 12.71 -2.19
C ALA A 26 2.32 12.69 -3.71
N THR A 27 3.40 13.28 -4.22
CA THR A 27 3.81 13.28 -5.64
C THR A 27 5.06 12.45 -5.92
N SER A 28 5.63 11.80 -4.90
CA SER A 28 6.81 10.96 -5.07
C SER A 28 6.47 9.70 -5.88
N LEU A 29 7.25 9.44 -6.94
CA LEU A 29 7.06 8.27 -7.79
C LEU A 29 7.04 6.97 -6.95
N THR A 30 7.97 6.84 -6.01
CA THR A 30 8.06 5.66 -5.13
C THR A 30 6.80 5.50 -4.29
N PHE A 31 6.25 6.58 -3.76
CA PHE A 31 5.01 6.54 -2.99
C PHE A 31 3.82 6.11 -3.86
N MET A 32 3.70 6.66 -5.07
CA MET A 32 2.64 6.29 -6.01
C MET A 32 2.75 4.84 -6.46
N GLU A 33 3.96 4.31 -6.66
CA GLU A 33 4.18 2.90 -6.99
C GLU A 33 3.82 1.97 -5.83
N ILE A 34 4.14 2.35 -4.59
CA ILE A 34 3.71 1.62 -3.40
C ILE A 34 2.18 1.61 -3.32
N ARG A 35 1.54 2.78 -3.49
CA ARG A 35 0.06 2.91 -3.49
C ARG A 35 -0.57 2.06 -4.60
N PHE A 36 -0.03 2.07 -5.81
CA PHE A 36 -0.54 1.25 -6.91
C PHE A 36 -0.50 -0.25 -6.59
N ARG A 37 0.60 -0.70 -5.96
CA ARG A 37 0.75 -2.10 -5.52
C ARG A 37 -0.19 -2.44 -4.37
N SER A 38 -0.34 -1.56 -3.39
CA SER A 38 -1.25 -1.79 -2.24
C SER A 38 -2.71 -1.86 -2.69
N LEU A 39 -3.13 -1.00 -3.62
CA LEU A 39 -4.47 -1.07 -4.21
C LEU A 39 -4.69 -2.38 -4.98
N GLY A 40 -3.64 -2.92 -5.63
CA GLY A 40 -3.68 -4.26 -6.22
C GLY A 40 -3.99 -5.35 -5.18
N LYS A 41 -3.28 -5.33 -4.04
CA LYS A 41 -3.52 -6.28 -2.94
C LYS A 41 -4.92 -6.13 -2.35
N ALA A 42 -5.41 -4.90 -2.18
CA ALA A 42 -6.76 -4.65 -1.70
C ALA A 42 -7.83 -5.27 -2.63
N LEU A 43 -7.63 -5.20 -3.95
CA LEU A 43 -8.52 -5.89 -4.90
C LEU A 43 -8.48 -7.41 -4.76
N ASP A 44 -7.31 -7.98 -4.50
CA ASP A 44 -7.19 -9.43 -4.28
C ASP A 44 -7.89 -9.87 -2.98
N GLU A 45 -7.77 -9.08 -1.91
CA GLU A 45 -8.51 -9.31 -0.66
C GLU A 45 -10.02 -9.23 -0.86
N LEU A 46 -10.51 -8.28 -1.66
CA LEU A 46 -11.93 -8.17 -2.00
C LEU A 46 -12.44 -9.37 -2.80
N ARG A 47 -11.62 -9.89 -3.72
CA ARG A 47 -11.93 -11.14 -4.45
C ARG A 47 -12.02 -12.32 -3.48
N THR A 48 -11.07 -12.46 -2.55
CA THR A 48 -11.11 -13.51 -1.53
C THR A 48 -12.36 -13.41 -0.66
N LYS A 49 -12.71 -12.20 -0.19
CA LYS A 49 -13.95 -11.96 0.57
C LYS A 49 -15.20 -12.37 -0.20
N ARG A 50 -15.26 -12.06 -1.50
CA ARG A 50 -16.37 -12.47 -2.36
C ARG A 50 -16.48 -13.99 -2.49
N VAL A 51 -15.38 -14.68 -2.78
CA VAL A 51 -15.37 -16.15 -2.89
C VAL A 51 -15.83 -16.80 -1.58
N ARG A 52 -15.32 -16.30 -0.45
CA ARG A 52 -15.73 -16.76 0.87
C ARG A 52 -17.22 -16.53 1.14
N LEU A 53 -17.76 -15.37 0.76
CA LEU A 53 -19.18 -15.07 0.88
C LEU A 53 -20.04 -16.03 0.05
N GLU A 54 -19.60 -16.39 -1.16
CA GLU A 54 -20.26 -17.38 -2.00
C GLU A 54 -20.21 -18.80 -1.37
N GLU A 55 -19.09 -19.16 -0.72
CA GLU A 55 -18.98 -20.42 0.05
C GLU A 55 -19.88 -20.43 1.28
N GLU A 56 -19.93 -19.34 2.04
CA GLU A 56 -20.79 -19.19 3.21
C GLU A 56 -22.28 -19.29 2.84
N LEU A 57 -22.69 -18.74 1.69
CA LEU A 57 -24.03 -18.93 1.16
C LEU A 57 -24.29 -20.39 0.79
N ARG A 58 -23.38 -21.05 0.07
CA ARG A 58 -23.53 -22.45 -0.34
C ARG A 58 -23.64 -23.40 0.85
N ASN A 59 -22.90 -23.12 1.92
CA ASN A 59 -22.91 -23.91 3.15
C ASN A 59 -24.10 -23.57 4.06
N GLY A 60 -24.93 -22.59 3.68
CA GLY A 60 -26.09 -22.15 4.48
C GLY A 60 -25.72 -21.36 5.73
N HIS A 61 -24.48 -20.86 5.84
CA HIS A 61 -24.04 -20.02 6.96
C HIS A 61 -24.57 -18.59 6.88
N VAL A 62 -24.99 -18.14 5.70
CA VAL A 62 -25.51 -16.79 5.44
C VAL A 62 -26.84 -16.89 4.69
N GLN A 63 -27.81 -16.05 5.08
CA GLN A 63 -29.10 -15.97 4.41
C GLN A 63 -29.00 -15.21 3.08
N GLN A 64 -29.89 -15.49 2.13
CA GLN A 64 -29.89 -14.85 0.80
C GLN A 64 -29.96 -13.32 0.86
N THR A 65 -30.72 -12.76 1.79
CA THR A 65 -30.87 -11.31 1.97
C THR A 65 -29.57 -10.66 2.47
N GLU A 66 -28.92 -11.28 3.47
CA GLU A 66 -27.63 -10.86 3.99
C GLU A 66 -26.53 -10.99 2.94
N TYR A 67 -26.52 -12.10 2.20
CA TYR A 67 -25.64 -12.32 1.06
C TYR A 67 -25.76 -11.19 0.02
N ALA A 68 -26.99 -10.88 -0.42
CA ALA A 68 -27.21 -9.83 -1.41
C ALA A 68 -26.71 -8.46 -0.92
N SER A 69 -26.97 -8.12 0.34
CA SER A 69 -26.51 -6.86 0.92
C SER A 69 -24.97 -6.77 1.01
N THR A 70 -24.32 -7.87 1.38
CA THR A 70 -22.87 -7.94 1.53
C THR A 70 -22.18 -7.95 0.16
N LEU A 71 -22.75 -8.67 -0.80
CA LEU A 71 -22.26 -8.68 -2.18
C LEU A 71 -22.33 -7.28 -2.80
N LEU A 72 -23.42 -6.54 -2.60
CA LEU A 72 -23.53 -5.16 -3.07
C LEU A 72 -22.46 -4.25 -2.47
N LYS A 73 -22.17 -4.38 -1.16
CA LYS A 73 -21.08 -3.64 -0.51
C LYS A 73 -19.73 -3.98 -1.14
N LEU A 74 -19.43 -5.26 -1.33
CA LEU A 74 -18.18 -5.71 -1.97
C LEU A 74 -18.04 -5.19 -3.41
N ILE A 75 -19.13 -5.13 -4.18
CA ILE A 75 -19.14 -4.58 -5.54
C ILE A 75 -18.80 -3.09 -5.53
N VAL A 76 -19.45 -2.32 -4.66
CA VAL A 76 -19.20 -0.87 -4.54
C VAL A 76 -17.75 -0.61 -4.12
N GLU A 77 -17.24 -1.36 -3.14
CA GLU A 77 -15.87 -1.25 -2.66
C GLU A 77 -14.87 -1.60 -3.78
N THR A 78 -15.10 -2.70 -4.51
CA THR A 78 -14.28 -3.13 -5.64
C THR A 78 -14.22 -2.06 -6.73
N ASN A 79 -15.36 -1.46 -7.08
CA ASN A 79 -15.42 -0.39 -8.07
C ASN A 79 -14.65 0.85 -7.62
N SER A 80 -14.76 1.23 -6.34
CA SER A 80 -14.02 2.36 -5.77
C SER A 80 -12.51 2.15 -5.83
N VAL A 81 -12.03 0.98 -5.37
CA VAL A 81 -10.60 0.65 -5.38
C VAL A 81 -10.06 0.51 -6.80
N THR A 82 -10.86 -0.01 -7.73
CA THR A 82 -10.47 -0.15 -9.14
C THR A 82 -10.24 1.22 -9.77
N LYS A 83 -11.18 2.16 -9.61
CA LYS A 83 -11.03 3.54 -10.10
C LYS A 83 -9.80 4.23 -9.50
N GLU A 84 -9.62 4.13 -8.19
CA GLU A 84 -8.43 4.72 -7.54
C GLU A 84 -7.13 4.12 -8.09
N ARG A 85 -7.11 2.80 -8.32
CA ARG A 85 -5.93 2.13 -8.87
C ARG A 85 -5.64 2.56 -10.30
N GLU A 86 -6.66 2.74 -11.12
CA GLU A 86 -6.53 3.28 -12.48
C GLU A 86 -5.95 4.69 -12.46
N ASP A 87 -6.53 5.60 -11.65
CA ASP A 87 -6.05 6.98 -11.48
C ASP A 87 -4.58 7.03 -11.01
N VAL A 88 -4.22 6.20 -10.03
CA VAL A 88 -2.83 6.12 -9.55
C VAL A 88 -1.93 5.53 -10.63
N GLY A 89 -2.40 4.53 -11.38
CA GLY A 89 -1.66 3.93 -12.48
C GLY A 89 -1.35 4.93 -13.60
N GLU A 90 -2.30 5.78 -13.96
CA GLU A 90 -2.10 6.87 -14.92
C GLU A 90 -1.08 7.88 -14.41
N LYS A 91 -1.16 8.28 -13.14
CA LYS A 91 -0.19 9.19 -12.51
C LYS A 91 1.23 8.59 -12.50
N VAL A 92 1.38 7.31 -12.16
CA VAL A 92 2.68 6.62 -12.21
C VAL A 92 3.25 6.62 -13.63
N LYS A 93 2.43 6.31 -14.64
CA LYS A 93 2.85 6.35 -16.05
C LYS A 93 3.31 7.75 -16.47
N ALA A 94 2.55 8.78 -16.14
CA ALA A 94 2.88 10.17 -16.46
C ALA A 94 4.19 10.63 -15.80
N ILE A 95 4.40 10.32 -14.52
CA ILE A 95 5.64 10.67 -13.80
C ILE A 95 6.85 9.95 -14.41
N ARG A 96 6.71 8.67 -14.79
CA ARG A 96 7.78 7.92 -15.45
C ARG A 96 8.11 8.48 -16.83
N ALA A 97 7.10 8.83 -17.63
CA ALA A 97 7.29 9.42 -18.95
C ALA A 97 7.99 10.79 -18.88
N ASN A 98 7.62 11.64 -17.91
CA ASN A 98 8.26 12.94 -17.70
C ASN A 98 9.68 12.84 -17.14
N LYS A 99 10.03 11.77 -16.40
CA LYS A 99 11.41 11.53 -15.95
C LYS A 99 12.34 11.01 -17.05
N LEU A 100 11.80 10.48 -18.13
CA LEU A 100 12.56 9.93 -19.27
C LEU A 100 12.75 10.93 -20.42
N ARG A 101 12.16 12.13 -20.30
CA ARG A 101 12.40 13.28 -21.18
C ARG A 101 13.48 14.18 -20.58
#